data_AF-A0A4Q1SDF6-F1
#
_entry.id   AF-A0A4Q1SDF6-F1
#
_cell.length_a   1.000
_cell.length_b   1.000
_cell.length_c   1.000
_cell.angle_alpha   90.00
_cell.angle_beta   90.00
_cell.angle_gamma   90.00
#
_symmetry.space_group_name_H-M   'P 1'
#
loop_
_entity.id
_entity.type
_entity.pdbx_description
1 polymer ?
#
loop_
_entity_poly.entity_id
_entity_poly.type
_entity_poly.pdbx_seq_one_letter_code
_entity_poly.pdbx_strand_id
1 'polypeptide(L)'
;MTGNSTASGSSSGSGVQFGPPRRWWDDKSAMKTVGISSEQKKNMDAIFDANKPAILSSYQSFLKEQSKLSAISKNSQADKASLFAQIDAVNQARASLQKTVAQMYLEIRQVMSSQQIEKLEKLQ
;
A
#
# COMPACT_ATOMS: atom_id res chain seq x y z
N MET A 1 -8.32 -41.43 -2.38
CA MET A 1 -8.06 -40.77 -3.67
C MET A 1 -8.86 -39.47 -3.66
N THR A 2 -8.25 -38.38 -3.15
CA THR A 2 -7.75 -37.20 -3.92
C THR A 2 -8.90 -36.34 -4.47
N GLY A 3 -9.04 -35.04 -4.17
CA GLY A 3 -8.07 -34.13 -3.59
C GLY A 3 -8.69 -32.82 -3.07
N ASN A 4 -7.97 -32.21 -2.15
CA ASN A 4 -8.19 -30.90 -1.58
C ASN A 4 -7.55 -29.86 -2.51
N SER A 5 -8.33 -28.96 -3.10
CA SER A 5 -7.80 -27.84 -3.88
C SER A 5 -7.89 -26.56 -3.05
N THR A 6 -6.80 -26.29 -2.34
CA THR A 6 -6.45 -24.98 -1.79
C THR A 6 -6.26 -23.99 -2.93
N ALA A 7 -7.15 -23.02 -3.09
CA ALA A 7 -6.88 -21.83 -3.88
C ALA A 7 -6.17 -20.79 -3.02
N SER A 8 -4.88 -21.01 -2.73
CA SER A 8 -3.97 -19.92 -2.38
C SER A 8 -3.72 -19.11 -3.65
N GLY A 9 -4.44 -18.00 -3.79
CA GLY A 9 -4.14 -16.98 -4.79
C GLY A 9 -2.85 -16.26 -4.43
N SER A 10 -1.71 -16.85 -4.78
CA SER A 10 -0.41 -16.15 -4.81
C SER A 10 -0.40 -15.21 -6.01
N SER A 11 -0.83 -13.96 -5.81
CA SER A 11 -0.55 -12.89 -6.77
C SER A 11 0.88 -12.41 -6.56
N SER A 12 1.82 -13.11 -7.19
CA SER A 12 3.17 -12.59 -7.47
C SER A 12 3.03 -11.51 -8.54
N GLY A 13 3.06 -10.26 -8.10
CA GLY A 13 3.09 -9.08 -8.93
C GLY A 13 3.25 -7.90 -8.01
N SER A 14 4.20 -7.01 -8.32
CA SER A 14 4.46 -5.74 -7.65
C SER A 14 3.25 -4.80 -7.78
N GLY A 15 2.12 -5.20 -7.19
CA GLY A 15 0.92 -4.43 -7.06
C GLY A 15 0.98 -3.76 -5.71
N VAL A 16 0.92 -2.42 -5.70
CA VAL A 16 0.74 -1.66 -4.48
C VAL A 16 -0.42 -2.28 -3.71
N GLN A 17 -0.11 -2.94 -2.60
CA GLN A 17 -1.11 -3.59 -1.76
C GLN A 17 -2.08 -2.49 -1.30
N PHE A 18 -3.35 -2.55 -1.73
CA PHE A 18 -4.36 -1.51 -1.49
C PHE A 18 -4.86 -1.45 -0.03
N GLY A 19 -4.05 -1.89 0.91
CA GLY A 19 -4.29 -1.82 2.36
C GLY A 19 -3.18 -1.04 3.05
N PRO A 20 -3.27 -0.87 4.38
CA PRO A 20 -2.21 -0.24 5.16
C PRO A 20 -0.84 -0.86 4.82
N PRO A 21 0.20 -0.04 4.62
CA PRO A 21 1.51 -0.54 4.21
C PRO A 21 2.06 -1.53 5.26
N ARG A 22 2.59 -2.66 4.77
CA ARG A 22 3.31 -3.60 5.63
C ARG A 22 4.67 -3.02 6.01
N ARG A 23 4.95 -2.99 7.31
CA ARG A 23 6.25 -2.64 7.88
C ARG A 23 7.22 -3.80 7.69
N TRP A 24 7.88 -3.88 6.54
CA TRP A 24 8.83 -4.97 6.24
C TRP A 24 9.96 -5.06 7.27
N TRP A 25 10.29 -3.95 7.93
CA TRP A 25 11.31 -3.88 8.97
C TRP A 25 10.86 -4.39 10.33
N ASP A 26 9.65 -4.94 10.45
CA ASP A 26 9.27 -5.75 11.61
C ASP A 26 9.84 -7.19 11.51
N ASP A 27 10.24 -7.61 10.30
CA ASP A 27 10.96 -8.87 10.10
C ASP A 27 12.43 -8.74 10.51
N LYS A 28 12.81 -9.44 11.58
CA LYS A 28 14.19 -9.49 12.10
C LYS A 28 15.19 -10.02 11.06
N SER A 29 14.79 -10.95 10.20
CA SER A 29 15.63 -11.50 9.13
C SER A 29 15.92 -10.45 8.07
N ALA A 30 14.89 -9.69 7.66
CA ALA A 30 15.02 -8.59 6.72
C ALA A 30 15.90 -7.47 7.30
N MET A 31 15.65 -7.06 8.55
CA MET A 31 16.47 -6.07 9.25
C MET A 31 17.95 -6.48 9.32
N LYS A 32 18.23 -7.76 9.64
CA LYS A 32 19.59 -8.28 9.72
C LYS A 32 20.27 -8.30 8.36
N THR A 33 19.56 -8.71 7.31
CA THR A 33 20.09 -8.76 5.95
C THR A 33 20.44 -7.37 5.42
N VAL A 34 19.56 -6.39 5.63
CA VAL A 34 19.82 -4.99 5.26
C VAL A 34 20.89 -4.37 6.16
N GLY A 35 20.95 -4.77 7.44
CA GLY A 35 21.85 -4.22 8.43
C GLY A 35 21.30 -2.95 9.09
N ILE A 36 19.99 -2.90 9.36
CA ILE A 36 19.32 -1.76 10.00
C ILE A 36 19.68 -1.73 11.49
N SER A 37 20.17 -0.58 11.98
CA SER A 37 20.47 -0.38 13.40
C SER A 37 19.20 -0.15 14.23
N SER A 38 19.31 -0.25 15.56
CA SER A 38 18.20 0.08 16.47
C SER A 38 17.74 1.53 16.32
N GLU A 39 18.67 2.46 16.15
CA GLU A 39 18.37 3.88 15.95
C GLU A 39 17.68 4.13 14.60
N GLN A 40 18.16 3.49 13.53
CA GLN A 40 17.50 3.55 12.22
C GLN A 40 16.07 2.99 12.30
N LYS A 41 15.87 1.84 12.97
CA LYS A 41 14.53 1.27 13.20
C LYS A 41 13.63 2.27 13.92
N LYS A 42 14.11 2.90 14.99
CA LYS A 42 13.34 3.89 15.75
C LYS A 42 12.92 5.08 14.86
N ASN A 43 13.80 5.56 14.00
CA ASN A 43 13.48 6.64 13.06
C ASN A 43 12.47 6.19 12.00
N MET A 44 12.60 4.97 11.46
CA MET A 44 11.62 4.39 10.55
C MET A 44 10.23 4.23 11.21
N ASP A 45 10.19 3.80 12.47
CA ASP A 45 8.96 3.70 13.26
C ASP A 45 8.29 5.07 13.43
N ALA A 46 9.06 6.11 13.77
CA ALA A 46 8.56 7.47 13.91
C ALA A 46 8.01 8.04 12.59
N ILE A 47 8.69 7.79 11.46
CA ILE A 47 8.21 8.19 10.11
C ILE A 47 6.89 7.51 9.78
N PHE A 48 6.78 6.20 10.05
CA PHE A 48 5.54 5.46 9.84
C PHE A 48 4.40 6.03 10.68
N ASP A 49 4.63 6.28 11.96
CA ASP A 49 3.61 6.80 12.87
C ASP A 49 3.16 8.21 12.46
N ALA A 50 4.09 9.06 11.99
CA ALA A 50 3.78 10.40 11.48
C ALA A 50 2.94 10.37 10.20
N ASN A 51 3.18 9.40 9.30
CA ASN A 51 2.46 9.28 8.03
C ASN A 51 1.12 8.53 8.14
N LYS A 52 0.93 7.73 9.20
CA LYS A 52 -0.25 6.87 9.41
C LYS A 52 -1.59 7.62 9.31
N PRO A 53 -1.79 8.83 9.87
CA PRO A 53 -3.05 9.56 9.73
C PRO A 53 -3.39 9.93 8.28
N ALA A 54 -2.40 10.36 7.50
CA ALA A 54 -2.59 10.73 6.09
C ALA A 54 -2.92 9.50 5.23
N ILE A 55 -2.24 8.37 5.49
CA ILE A 55 -2.53 7.09 4.82
C ILE A 55 -3.96 6.62 5.16
N LEU A 56 -4.37 6.71 6.43
CA LEU A 56 -5.72 6.34 6.84
C LEU A 56 -6.78 7.21 6.15
N SER A 57 -6.58 8.52 6.11
CA SER A 57 -7.51 9.47 5.47
C SER A 57 -7.65 9.22 3.96
N SER A 58 -6.53 9.00 3.26
CA SER A 58 -6.56 8.67 1.82
C SER A 58 -7.18 7.30 1.55
N TYR A 59 -6.95 6.32 2.43
CA TYR A 59 -7.59 5.00 2.34
C TYR A 59 -9.12 5.08 2.55
N GLN A 60 -9.58 5.84 3.55
CA GLN A 60 -11.01 6.09 3.77
C GLN A 60 -11.66 6.78 2.56
N SER A 61 -10.96 7.73 1.94
CA SER A 61 -11.42 8.38 0.71
C SER A 61 -11.55 7.39 -0.45
N PHE A 62 -10.57 6.49 -0.62
CA PHE A 62 -10.64 5.41 -1.60
C PHE A 62 -11.83 4.47 -1.36
N LEU A 63 -12.05 4.02 -0.11
CA LEU A 63 -13.18 3.17 0.24
C LEU A 63 -14.54 3.86 0.00
N LYS A 64 -14.62 5.17 0.29
CA LYS A 64 -15.82 5.97 0.02
C LYS A 64 -16.16 5.99 -1.46
N GLU A 65 -15.19 6.28 -2.33
CA GLU A 65 -15.42 6.28 -3.78
C GLU A 65 -15.74 4.87 -4.31
N GLN A 66 -15.09 3.84 -3.77
CA GLN A 66 -15.40 2.45 -4.14
C GLN A 66 -16.84 2.06 -3.74
N SER A 67 -17.31 2.51 -2.57
CA SER A 67 -18.69 2.31 -2.13
C SER A 67 -19.69 3.00 -3.05
N LYS A 68 -19.40 4.23 -3.50
CA LYS A 68 -20.24 4.95 -4.47
C LYS A 68 -20.27 4.23 -5.82
N LEU A 69 -19.12 3.74 -6.29
CA LEU A 69 -19.07 2.93 -7.52
C LEU A 69 -19.93 1.68 -7.40
N SER A 70 -19.88 0.97 -6.26
CA SER A 70 -20.75 -0.19 -6.03
C SER A 70 -22.24 0.19 -6.06
N ALA A 71 -22.61 1.34 -5.50
CA ALA A 71 -23.99 1.81 -5.51
C ALA A 71 -24.48 2.18 -6.92
N ILE A 72 -23.68 2.94 -7.68
CA ILE A 72 -24.08 3.36 -9.03
C ILE A 72 -24.14 2.18 -10.01
N SER A 73 -23.24 1.20 -9.89
CA SER A 73 -23.27 -0.01 -10.74
C SER A 73 -24.48 -0.91 -10.48
N LYS A 74 -25.14 -0.78 -9.31
CA LYS A 74 -26.38 -1.51 -8.98
C LYS A 74 -27.65 -0.75 -9.35
N ASN A 75 -27.53 0.53 -9.68
CA ASN A 75 -28.66 1.37 -10.06
C ASN A 75 -28.97 1.18 -11.55
N SER A 76 -30.13 0.57 -11.86
CA SER A 76 -30.57 0.33 -13.24
C SER A 76 -30.88 1.60 -14.04
N GLN A 77 -31.00 2.75 -13.37
CA GLN A 77 -31.25 4.06 -13.98
C GLN A 77 -29.97 4.90 -14.14
N ALA A 78 -28.81 4.41 -13.70
CA ALA A 78 -27.56 5.16 -13.85
C ALA A 78 -27.18 5.28 -15.33
N ASP A 79 -26.86 6.50 -15.76
CA ASP A 79 -26.36 6.74 -17.10
C ASP A 79 -24.87 6.40 -17.23
N LYS A 80 -24.41 6.27 -18.48
CA LYS A 80 -23.00 5.96 -18.79
C LYS A 80 -22.03 7.02 -18.29
N ALA A 81 -22.41 8.30 -18.32
CA ALA A 81 -21.53 9.40 -17.97
C ALA A 81 -21.22 9.42 -16.47
N SER A 82 -22.24 9.23 -15.64
CA SER A 82 -22.12 9.15 -14.19
C SER A 82 -21.33 7.92 -13.73
N LEU A 83 -21.53 6.76 -14.37
CA LEU A 83 -20.71 5.57 -14.12
C LEU A 83 -19.22 5.83 -14.41
N PHE A 84 -18.91 6.43 -15.56
CA PHE A 84 -17.53 6.72 -15.96
C PHE A 84 -16.88 7.76 -15.04
N ALA A 85 -17.59 8.83 -14.70
CA ALA A 85 -17.11 9.82 -13.73
C ALA A 85 -16.80 9.20 -12.37
N GLN A 86 -17.60 8.23 -11.91
CA GLN A 86 -17.34 7.54 -10.65
C GLN A 86 -16.16 6.57 -10.72
N ILE A 87 -15.90 5.94 -11.88
CA ILE A 87 -14.68 5.16 -12.12
C ILE A 87 -13.44 6.05 -12.02
N ASP A 88 -13.48 7.24 -12.64
CA ASP A 88 -12.38 8.21 -12.58
C ASP A 88 -12.12 8.68 -11.16
N ALA A 89 -13.17 8.96 -10.38
CA ALA A 89 -13.04 9.32 -8.97
C ALA A 89 -12.37 8.21 -8.14
N VAL A 90 -12.70 6.93 -8.36
CA VAL A 90 -12.03 5.80 -7.71
C VAL A 90 -10.55 5.73 -8.10
N ASN A 91 -10.24 5.93 -9.39
CA ASN A 91 -8.85 5.91 -9.88
C ASN A 91 -8.04 7.06 -9.28
N GLN A 92 -8.61 8.26 -9.17
CA GLN A 92 -7.97 9.41 -8.53
C GLN A 92 -7.72 9.16 -7.04
N ALA A 93 -8.71 8.65 -6.30
CA ALA A 93 -8.56 8.34 -4.88
C ALA A 93 -7.49 7.25 -4.64
N ARG A 94 -7.43 6.24 -5.52
CA ARG A 94 -6.38 5.21 -5.51
C ARG A 94 -5.00 5.83 -5.74
N ALA A 95 -4.85 6.71 -6.72
CA ALA A 95 -3.59 7.38 -6.99
C ALA A 95 -3.14 8.24 -5.79
N SER A 96 -4.05 8.94 -5.12
CA SER A 96 -3.74 9.70 -3.90
C SER A 96 -3.26 8.82 -2.76
N LEU A 97 -3.90 7.66 -2.53
CA LEU A 97 -3.44 6.67 -1.55
C LEU A 97 -2.02 6.17 -1.90
N GLN A 98 -1.78 5.81 -3.15
CA GLN A 98 -0.47 5.34 -3.62
C GLN A 98 0.62 6.39 -3.40
N LYS A 99 0.36 7.66 -3.72
CA LYS A 99 1.30 8.77 -3.49
C LYS A 99 1.62 8.94 -2.01
N THR A 100 0.60 8.87 -1.15
CA THR A 100 0.79 9.03 0.31
C THR A 100 1.64 7.89 0.88
N VAL A 101 1.40 6.66 0.44
CA VAL A 101 2.22 5.50 0.84
C VAL A 101 3.64 5.59 0.28
N ALA A 102 3.81 6.02 -0.97
CA ALA A 102 5.11 6.19 -1.60
C ALA A 102 5.95 7.26 -0.89
N GLN A 103 5.34 8.38 -0.50
CA GLN A 103 5.99 9.43 0.28
C GLN A 103 6.63 8.88 1.56
N MET A 104 5.86 8.12 2.36
CA MET A 104 6.37 7.49 3.57
C MET A 104 7.56 6.56 3.28
N TYR A 105 7.50 5.74 2.22
CA TYR A 105 8.62 4.86 1.87
C TYR A 105 9.86 5.61 1.39
N LEU A 106 9.69 6.75 0.71
CA LEU A 106 10.80 7.61 0.33
C LEU A 106 11.48 8.22 1.57
N GLU A 107 10.70 8.69 2.54
CA GLU A 107 11.23 9.17 3.83
C GLU A 107 11.97 8.07 4.60
N ILE A 108 11.41 6.84 4.64
CA ILE A 108 12.07 5.69 5.25
C ILE A 108 13.42 5.39 4.59
N ARG A 109 13.50 5.45 3.25
CA ARG A 109 14.76 5.23 2.52
C ARG A 109 15.83 6.27 2.86
N GLN A 110 15.46 7.49 3.25
CA GLN A 110 16.41 8.54 3.67
C GLN A 110 17.12 8.23 5.00
N VAL A 111 16.59 7.28 5.80
CA VAL A 111 17.22 6.82 7.05
C VAL A 111 18.37 5.83 6.77
N MET A 112 18.46 5.31 5.54
CA MET A 112 19.40 4.26 5.16
C MET A 112 20.62 4.82 4.43
N SER A 113 21.74 4.12 4.51
CA SER A 113 22.88 4.35 3.62
C SER A 113 22.61 3.77 2.22
N SER A 114 23.35 4.23 1.21
CA SER A 114 23.23 3.68 -0.15
C SER A 114 23.45 2.16 -0.20
N GLN A 115 24.39 1.62 0.60
CA GLN A 115 24.62 0.18 0.69
C GLN A 115 23.44 -0.58 1.29
N GLN A 116 22.74 0.01 2.28
CA GLN A 116 21.54 -0.58 2.85
C GLN A 116 20.37 -0.55 1.85
N ILE A 117 20.25 0.53 1.06
CA ILE A 117 19.25 0.62 -0.01
C ILE A 117 19.47 -0.47 -1.07
N GLU A 118 20.71 -0.67 -1.52
CA GLU A 118 21.04 -1.75 -2.48
C GLU A 118 20.70 -3.15 -1.93
N LYS A 119 20.92 -3.37 -0.63
CA LYS A 119 20.55 -4.64 0.03
C LYS A 119 19.04 -4.82 0.11
N LEU A 120 18.31 -3.75 0.41
CA LEU A 120 16.85 -3.75 0.44
C LEU A 120 16.27 -4.05 -0.94
N GLU A 121 16.83 -3.48 -2.01
CA GLU A 121 16.38 -3.73 -3.39
C GLU A 121 16.59 -5.17 -3.84
N LYS A 122 17.60 -5.86 -3.32
CA LYS A 122 17.82 -7.30 -3.60
C LYS A 122 16.86 -8.21 -2.83
N LEU A 123 16.19 -7.71 -1.79
CA LEU A 123 15.21 -8.46 -0.99
C LEU A 123 13.79 -8.36 -1.56
N GLN A 124 13.51 -7.38 -2.42
CA GLN A 124 12.19 -7.06 -2.96
C GLN A 124 12.04 -7.55 -4.40
#